data_AF-A0A9P9WJP5-F1
#
_entry.id   AF-A0A9P9WJP5-F1
#
_cell.length_a   1.000
_cell.length_b   1.000
_cell.length_c   1.000
_cell.angle_alpha   90.00
_cell.angle_beta   90.00
_cell.angle_gamma   90.00
#
_symmetry.space_group_name_H-M   'P 1'
#
loop_
_entity.id
_entity.type
_entity.pdbx_description
1 polymer ?
#
loop_
_entity_poly.entity_id
_entity_poly.type
_entity_poly.pdbx_seq_one_letter_code
_entity_poly.pdbx_strand_id
1 'polypeptide(L)'
;MLFQGAPGGLKVEDREHSGKSVPNYSESPTEAGVYVSDSLAQLINDYLRASVHQVVSPIPMQDKASNALLERCFPIPTFVNSVFHSSVEPFEKYVLSESERQYGELKAL
;
A
#
# COMPACT_ATOMS: atom_id res chain seq x y z
N MET A 1 4.19 -5.87 -0.17
CA MET A 1 3.98 -6.53 1.14
C MET A 1 4.69 -5.73 2.21
N LEU A 2 4.14 -5.68 3.42
CA LEU A 2 4.72 -4.95 4.53
C LEU A 2 4.61 -5.78 5.82
N PHE A 3 5.74 -6.06 6.43
CA PHE A 3 5.81 -6.61 7.79
C PHE A 3 6.10 -5.45 8.74
N GLN A 4 5.28 -5.29 9.77
CA GLN A 4 5.43 -4.19 10.73
C GLN A 4 5.20 -4.68 12.16
N GLY A 5 5.91 -4.07 13.10
CA GLY A 5 5.78 -4.36 14.53
C GLY A 5 4.62 -3.60 15.18
N ALA A 6 4.33 -3.95 16.43
CA ALA A 6 3.28 -3.38 17.26
C ALA A 6 3.29 -1.84 17.44
N PRO A 7 4.42 -1.09 17.38
CA PRO A 7 4.37 0.36 17.57
C PRO A 7 3.58 1.10 16.49
N GLY A 8 3.19 0.43 15.39
CA GLY A 8 2.23 0.96 14.43
C GLY A 8 2.72 2.21 13.69
N GLY A 9 1.78 3.07 13.28
CA GLY A 9 2.04 4.31 12.54
C GLY A 9 1.60 4.27 11.08
N LEU A 10 1.38 3.07 10.52
CA LEU A 10 0.78 2.93 9.20
C LEU A 10 -0.68 3.36 9.24
N LYS A 11 -1.06 4.21 8.28
CA LYS A 11 -2.44 4.54 7.97
C LYS A 11 -2.74 4.23 6.51
N VAL A 12 -3.92 3.71 6.25
CA VAL A 12 -4.41 3.37 4.90
C VAL A 12 -5.67 4.18 4.64
N GLU A 13 -5.88 4.65 3.41
CA GLU A 13 -7.12 5.32 3.04
C GLU A 13 -8.33 4.41 3.18
N ASP A 14 -9.39 4.94 3.78
CA ASP A 14 -10.70 4.31 3.88
C ASP A 14 -11.41 4.40 2.52
N ARG A 15 -11.70 3.25 1.92
CA ARG A 15 -12.32 3.18 0.58
C ARG A 15 -13.77 3.67 0.56
N GLU A 16 -14.46 3.60 1.69
CA GLU A 16 -15.85 4.07 1.80
C GLU A 16 -15.90 5.60 2.06
N HIS A 17 -14.80 6.17 2.53
CA HIS A 17 -14.71 7.58 2.93
C HIS A 17 -13.41 8.21 2.39
N SER A 18 -13.37 8.52 1.09
CA SER A 18 -12.18 9.08 0.45
C SER A 18 -11.62 10.30 1.20
N GLY A 19 -10.30 10.39 1.28
CA GLY A 19 -9.58 11.43 2.03
C GLY A 19 -9.45 11.15 3.54
N LYS A 20 -10.11 10.13 4.07
CA LYS A 20 -9.91 9.67 5.46
C LYS A 20 -8.89 8.55 5.49
N SER A 21 -7.86 8.67 6.33
CA SER A 21 -6.93 7.57 6.59
C SER A 21 -7.21 6.92 7.95
N VAL A 22 -7.31 5.60 7.97
CA VAL A 22 -7.51 4.79 9.16
C VAL A 22 -6.21 4.11 9.59
N PRO A 23 -5.92 3.99 10.90
CA PRO A 23 -4.78 3.22 11.37
C PRO A 23 -4.87 1.75 10.93
N ASN A 24 -3.75 1.20 10.50
CA ASN A 24 -3.60 -0.22 10.24
C ASN A 24 -2.63 -0.81 11.28
N TYR A 25 -3.18 -1.58 12.20
CA TYR A 25 -2.43 -2.24 13.25
C TYR A 25 -2.08 -3.66 12.82
N SER A 26 -0.91 -4.12 13.22
CA SER A 26 -0.50 -5.52 13.11
C SER A 26 -0.77 -6.21 14.43
N GLU A 27 -1.46 -7.35 14.41
CA GLU A 27 -1.76 -8.14 15.60
C GLU A 27 -0.62 -9.11 15.95
N SER A 28 0.24 -9.42 14.97
CA SER A 28 1.35 -10.36 15.13
C SER A 28 2.58 -9.93 14.31
N PRO A 29 3.81 -10.12 14.81
CA PRO A 29 5.02 -9.88 14.02
C PRO A 29 5.13 -10.76 12.75
N THR A 30 4.33 -11.84 12.66
CA THR A 30 4.27 -12.71 11.48
C THR A 30 3.19 -12.31 10.49
N GLU A 31 2.40 -11.29 10.80
CA GLU A 31 1.36 -10.76 9.92
C GLU A 31 1.99 -9.87 8.83
N ALA A 32 1.44 -9.95 7.63
CA ALA A 32 1.89 -9.17 6.48
C ALA A 32 0.72 -8.40 5.87
N GLY A 33 0.85 -7.08 5.80
CA GLY A 33 -0.03 -6.24 5.00
C GLY A 33 0.25 -6.43 3.52
N VAL A 34 -0.80 -6.69 2.74
CA VAL A 34 -0.73 -6.78 1.27
C VAL A 34 -1.50 -5.61 0.67
N TYR A 35 -0.82 -4.82 -0.15
CA TYR A 35 -1.36 -3.59 -0.74
C TYR A 35 -1.21 -3.65 -2.26
N VAL A 36 -2.25 -3.19 -2.95
CA VAL A 36 -2.27 -3.10 -4.42
C VAL A 36 -1.50 -1.84 -4.82
N SER A 37 -0.56 -2.00 -5.75
CA SER A 37 0.18 -0.89 -6.37
C SER A 37 -0.53 -0.40 -7.63
N ASP A 38 -0.14 0.78 -8.12
CA ASP A 38 -0.67 1.35 -9.37
C ASP A 38 -0.41 0.43 -10.56
N SER A 39 0.77 -0.18 -10.67
CA SER A 39 1.08 -1.10 -11.76
C SER A 39 0.19 -2.34 -11.74
N LEU A 40 -0.12 -2.89 -10.56
CA LEU A 40 -1.05 -4.02 -10.48
C LEU A 40 -2.48 -3.60 -10.81
N ALA A 41 -2.94 -2.45 -10.31
CA ALA A 41 -4.26 -1.89 -10.63
C ALA A 41 -4.41 -1.70 -12.15
N GLN A 42 -3.38 -1.17 -12.81
CA GLN A 42 -3.34 -1.02 -14.26
C GLN A 42 -3.38 -2.36 -15.00
N LEU A 43 -2.53 -3.33 -14.61
CA LEU A 43 -2.51 -4.67 -15.23
C LEU A 43 -3.87 -5.38 -15.17
N ILE A 44 -4.72 -5.04 -14.21
CA ILE A 44 -6.05 -5.62 -14.04
C ILE A 44 -7.18 -4.64 -14.41
N ASN A 45 -6.87 -3.59 -15.17
CA ASN A 45 -7.84 -2.60 -15.66
C ASN A 45 -8.71 -2.00 -14.53
N ASP A 46 -8.09 -1.62 -13.41
CA ASP A 46 -8.73 -1.09 -12.20
C ASP A 46 -9.75 -2.01 -11.52
N TYR A 47 -9.71 -3.32 -11.80
CA TYR A 47 -10.54 -4.29 -11.07
C TYR A 47 -10.29 -4.24 -9.55
N LEU A 48 -9.05 -3.98 -9.13
CA LEU A 48 -8.73 -3.52 -7.78
C LEU A 48 -8.04 -2.17 -7.86
N ARG A 49 -8.38 -1.28 -6.92
CA ARG A 49 -7.74 0.03 -6.80
C ARG A 49 -6.46 -0.04 -5.98
N ALA A 50 -5.47 0.74 -6.40
CA ALA A 50 -4.25 0.93 -5.63
C ALA A 50 -4.57 1.49 -4.23
N SER A 51 -3.80 1.06 -3.24
CA SER A 51 -3.98 1.48 -1.85
C SER A 51 -3.17 2.73 -1.55
N VAL A 52 -3.82 3.83 -1.18
CA VAL A 52 -3.14 5.01 -0.62
C VAL A 52 -2.81 4.75 0.84
N HIS A 53 -1.54 4.92 1.21
CA HIS A 53 -1.06 4.66 2.56
C HIS A 53 0.07 5.63 2.93
N GLN A 54 0.20 5.90 4.22
CA GLN A 54 1.22 6.77 4.78
C GLN A 54 1.65 6.27 6.15
N VAL A 55 2.90 6.56 6.53
CA VAL A 55 3.39 6.30 7.88
C VAL A 55 3.44 7.62 8.64
N VAL A 56 2.73 7.69 9.76
CA VAL A 56 2.78 8.80 10.71
C VAL A 56 3.49 8.35 11.98
N SER A 57 4.12 9.28 12.69
CA SER A 57 4.74 8.99 13.99
C SER A 57 3.68 8.42 14.95
N PRO A 58 3.90 7.23 15.53
CA PRO A 58 3.06 6.73 16.60
C PRO A 58 3.32 7.57 17.86
N ILE A 59 2.29 8.28 18.33
CA ILE A 59 2.26 9.15 19.54
C ILE A 59 2.87 10.56 19.31
N PRO A 60 2.25 11.65 19.83
CA PRO A 60 2.80 12.98 19.67
C PRO A 60 4.12 13.06 20.43
N MET A 61 5.12 13.70 19.84
CA MET A 61 6.35 14.15 20.52
C MET A 61 6.07 15.19 21.64
N GLN A 62 4.98 15.07 22.41
CA GLN A 62 4.55 16.06 23.39
C GLN A 62 5.14 15.86 24.78
N ASP A 63 5.65 14.67 25.13
CA ASP A 63 6.38 14.48 26.40
C ASP A 63 7.88 14.32 26.17
N LYS A 64 8.54 15.43 25.83
CA LYS A 64 10.01 15.59 25.83
C LYS A 64 10.67 15.36 27.22
N ALA A 65 9.92 14.90 28.23
CA ALA A 65 10.38 14.74 29.60
C ALA A 65 10.74 13.30 29.98
N SER A 66 10.39 12.31 29.15
CA SER A 66 10.74 10.91 29.43
C SER A 66 11.86 10.46 28.49
N ASN A 67 13.03 10.13 29.05
CA ASN A 67 14.12 9.40 28.37
C ASN A 67 13.72 7.97 27.97
N ALA A 68 12.42 7.66 27.87
CA ALA A 68 11.93 6.41 27.34
C ALA A 68 12.22 6.37 25.84
N LEU A 69 13.21 5.56 25.47
CA LEU A 69 13.41 5.15 24.08
C LEU A 69 12.10 4.54 23.60
N LEU A 70 11.38 5.26 22.72
CA LEU A 70 10.23 4.71 22.01
C LEU A 70 10.65 3.39 21.39
N GLU A 71 9.83 2.35 21.58
CA GLU A 71 10.04 1.08 20.89
C GLU A 71 10.10 1.35 19.38
N ARG A 72 11.27 1.09 18.79
CA ARG A 72 11.51 1.38 17.37
C ARG A 72 10.66 0.43 16.53
N CYS A 73 9.78 0.97 15.71
CA CYS A 73 9.15 0.22 14.64
C CYS A 73 10.14 0.09 13.47
N PHE A 74 10.51 -1.14 13.11
CA PHE A 74 11.31 -1.43 11.92
C PHE A 74 10.43 -2.11 10.88
N PRO A 75 9.68 -1.34 10.06
CA PRO A 75 8.92 -1.92 8.97
C PRO A 75 9.86 -2.51 7.92
N ILE A 76 9.48 -3.67 7.37
CA ILE A 76 10.20 -4.31 6.27
C ILE A 76 9.27 -4.28 5.04
N PRO A 77 9.38 -3.25 4.18
CA PRO A 77 8.65 -3.22 2.92
C PRO A 77 9.30 -4.17 1.91
N THR A 78 8.49 -5.00 1.27
CA THR A 78 8.90 -5.86 0.16
C THR A 78 8.05 -5.53 -1.06
N PHE A 79 8.68 -5.06 -2.12
CA PHE A 79 8.02 -4.70 -3.38
C PHE A 79 8.12 -5.85 -4.36
N VAL A 80 6.99 -6.24 -4.93
CA VAL A 80 6.91 -7.20 -6.03
C VAL A 80 6.53 -6.39 -7.26
N ASN A 81 7.48 -6.27 -8.18
CA ASN A 81 7.32 -5.48 -9.40
C ASN A 81 7.40 -6.36 -10.64
N SER A 82 6.82 -5.85 -11.73
CA SER A 82 7.05 -6.39 -13.06
C SER A 82 8.53 -6.30 -13.44
N VAL A 83 8.95 -7.12 -14.40
CA VAL A 83 10.31 -7.08 -14.94
C VAL A 83 10.53 -5.73 -15.63
N PHE A 84 11.69 -5.10 -15.42
CA PHE A 84 12.06 -3.85 -16.09
C PHE A 84 11.77 -3.91 -17.60
N HIS A 85 11.18 -2.85 -18.13
CA HIS A 85 10.78 -2.70 -19.53
C HIS A 85 9.73 -3.69 -20.05
N SER A 86 9.15 -4.56 -19.22
CA SER A 86 8.00 -5.36 -19.63
C SER A 86 6.78 -4.47 -19.84
N SER A 87 5.88 -4.88 -20.74
CA SER A 87 4.58 -4.23 -20.87
C SER A 87 3.80 -4.33 -19.55
N VAL A 88 3.14 -3.24 -19.17
CA VAL A 88 2.15 -3.21 -18.09
C VAL A 88 0.75 -2.88 -18.62
N GLU A 89 0.49 -3.26 -19.87
CA GLU A 89 -0.87 -3.18 -20.43
C GLU A 89 -1.86 -4.07 -19.64
N PRO A 90 -3.14 -3.65 -19.54
CA PRO A 90 -4.15 -4.48 -18.91
C PRO A 90 -4.26 -5.86 -19.56
N PHE A 91 -4.27 -6.93 -18.77
CA PHE A 91 -4.49 -8.27 -19.30
C PHE A 91 -5.87 -8.35 -19.96
N GLU A 92 -5.94 -8.99 -21.13
CA GLU A 92 -7.17 -9.05 -21.93
C GLU A 92 -8.39 -9.55 -21.15
N LYS A 93 -8.21 -10.51 -20.23
CA LYS A 93 -9.28 -11.05 -19.38
C LYS A 93 -9.93 -10.02 -18.43
N TYR A 94 -9.27 -8.88 -18.18
CA TYR A 94 -9.81 -7.77 -17.38
C TYR A 94 -10.33 -6.61 -18.24
N VAL A 95 -10.23 -6.71 -19.56
CA VAL A 95 -10.89 -5.81 -20.51
C VAL A 95 -12.24 -6.42 -20.85
N LEU A 96 -13.22 -6.25 -19.97
CA LEU A 96 -14.58 -6.77 -20.15
C LEU A 96 -15.35 -5.93 -21.17
N SER A 97 -16.39 -6.48 -21.80
CA SER A 97 -17.24 -5.75 -22.74
C SER A 97 -17.90 -4.50 -22.14
N GLU A 98 -18.07 -4.47 -20.82
CA GLU A 98 -18.66 -3.36 -20.07
C GLU A 98 -17.62 -2.32 -19.62
N SER A 99 -16.32 -2.64 -19.67
CA SER A 99 -15.22 -1.77 -19.26
C SER A 99 -14.24 -1.59 -20.42
N GLU A 100 -14.26 -0.41 -21.04
CA GLU A 100 -13.23 -0.07 -22.03
C GLU A 100 -11.83 -0.15 -21.39
N ARG A 101 -10.82 -0.43 -22.22
CA ARG A 101 -9.42 -0.43 -21.82
C ARG A 101 -9.08 0.97 -21.28
N GLN A 102 -8.78 1.09 -19.99
CA GLN A 102 -8.54 2.37 -19.32
C GLN A 102 -7.14 2.93 -19.57
N TYR A 103 -6.18 2.06 -19.89
CA TYR A 103 -4.77 2.41 -19.99
C TYR A 103 -4.18 2.01 -21.35
N GLY A 104 -3.37 2.91 -21.92
CA GLY A 104 -2.58 2.62 -23.12
C GLY A 104 -1.32 1.81 -22.84
N GLU A 105 -0.47 1.67 -23.86
CA GLU A 105 0.84 1.01 -23.71
C GLU A 105 1.73 1.78 -22.72
N LEU A 106 2.14 1.08 -21.66
CA LEU A 106 3.10 1.56 -20.66
C LEU A 106 4.10 0.45 -20.37
N LYS A 107 5.32 0.84 -20.00
CA LYS A 107 6.39 -0.11 -19.64
C LYS A 107 6.75 0.03 -18.16
N ALA A 108 7.04 -1.10 -17.54
CA ALA A 108 7.56 -1.14 -16.17
C ALA A 108 8.90 -0.39 -16.10
N LEU A 109 9.02 0.45 -15.07
CA LEU A 109 10.20 1.25 -14.76
C LEU A 109 11.23 0.49 -13.96
#